data_AF-A0A969HWG7-F1
#
_entry.id   AF-A0A969HWG7-F1
#
_cell.length_a   1.000
_cell.length_b   1.000
_cell.length_c   1.000
_cell.angle_alpha   90.00
_cell.angle_beta   90.00
_cell.angle_gamma   90.00
#
_symmetry.space_group_name_H-M   'P 1'
#
loop_
_entity.id
_entity.type
_entity.pdbx_description
1 polymer ?
#
loop_
_entity_poly.entity_id
_entity_poly.type
_entity_poly.pdbx_seq_one_letter_code
_entity_poly.pdbx_strand_id
1 'polypeptide(L)' 'TRREDFIRARRARDATLSVPALLYPAIQINLRAGSPPPAAANGRRYLKIPFDAN' A
#
# COMPACT_ATOMS: atom_id res chain seq x y z
N THR A 1 -4.79 25.69 -14.23
CA THR A 1 -3.64 25.64 -13.31
C THR A 1 -2.37 25.34 -14.09
N ARG A 2 -1.24 25.97 -13.78
CA ARG A 2 0.04 25.60 -14.41
C ARG A 2 0.55 24.29 -13.81
N ARG A 3 1.25 23.47 -14.60
CA ARG A 3 1.74 22.15 -14.19
C ARG A 3 2.61 22.20 -12.94
N GLU A 4 3.55 23.14 -12.89
CA GLU A 4 4.46 23.39 -11.76
C GLU A 4 3.69 23.65 -10.45
N ASP A 5 2.69 24.53 -10.51
CA ASP A 5 1.89 24.91 -9.33
C ASP A 5 1.09 23.72 -8.79
N PHE A 6 0.53 22.89 -9.68
CA PHE A 6 -0.16 21.67 -9.29
C PHE A 6 0.78 20.67 -8.61
N ILE A 7 1.97 20.44 -9.18
CA ILE A 7 2.97 19.52 -8.60
C ILE A 7 3.38 19.99 -7.21
N ARG A 8 3.67 21.29 -7.04
CA ARG A 8 4.05 21.88 -5.76
C ARG A 8 2.97 21.66 -4.70
N ALA A 9 1.71 22.01 -5.02
CA ALA A 9 0.59 21.84 -4.12
C ALA A 9 0.36 20.36 -3.74
N ARG A 10 0.45 19.44 -4.72
CA ARG A 10 0.23 18.02 -4.49
C ARG A 10 1.32 17.40 -3.61
N ARG A 11 2.60 17.71 -3.88
CA ARG A 11 3.72 17.23 -3.07
C ARG A 11 3.65 17.71 -1.63
N ALA A 12 3.31 18.99 -1.42
CA ALA A 12 3.15 19.55 -0.09
C ALA A 12 2.05 18.84 0.70
N ARG A 13 0.91 18.54 0.06
CA ARG A 13 -0.17 17.76 0.68
C ARG A 13 0.25 16.32 0.99
N ASP A 14 0.88 15.63 0.04
CA ASP A 14 1.21 14.21 0.19
C ASP A 14 2.23 13.96 1.31
N ALA A 15 3.13 14.92 1.57
CA ALA A 15 4.11 14.85 2.65
C ALA A 15 3.48 14.85 4.06
N THR A 16 2.24 15.29 4.22
CA THR A 16 1.55 15.35 5.52
C THR A 16 0.60 14.18 5.75
N LEU A 17 0.45 13.27 4.77
CA LEU A 17 -0.49 12.16 4.87
C LEU A 17 0.16 10.95 5.52
N SER A 18 -0.57 10.31 6.43
CA SER A 18 -0.18 9.02 6.99
C SER A 18 -0.36 7.90 5.96
N VAL A 19 0.34 6.79 6.18
CA VAL A 19 0.15 5.56 5.41
C VAL A 19 -1.31 5.07 5.53
N PRO A 20 -1.98 4.67 4.42
CA PRO A 20 -3.31 4.07 4.50
C PRO A 20 -3.31 2.77 5.30
N ALA A 21 -4.33 2.56 6.14
CA ALA A 21 -4.42 1.39 7.03
C ALA A 21 -4.31 0.03 6.31
N LEU A 22 -4.77 -0.05 5.06
CA LEU A 22 -4.77 -1.27 4.25
C LEU A 22 -3.72 -1.28 3.14
N LEU A 23 -2.71 -0.41 3.18
CA LEU A 23 -1.71 -0.35 2.11
C LEU A 23 -1.05 -1.70 1.83
N TYR A 24 -0.48 -2.34 2.86
CA TYR A 24 0.20 -3.63 2.71
C TYR A 24 -0.74 -4.80 2.35
N PRO A 25 -1.92 -4.96 2.99
CA PRO A 25 -2.91 -5.94 2.55
C PRO A 25 -3.35 -5.74 1.09
N ALA A 26 -3.72 -4.50 0.72
CA ALA A 26 -4.28 -4.21 -0.60
C ALA A 26 -3.26 -4.48 -1.70
N ILE A 27 -2.01 -4.05 -1.54
CA ILE A 27 -0.96 -4.31 -2.55
C ILE A 27 -0.76 -5.81 -2.76
N GLN A 28 -0.70 -6.61 -1.69
CA GLN A 28 -0.47 -8.06 -1.78
C GLN A 28 -1.59 -8.84 -2.48
N ILE A 29 -2.83 -8.34 -2.41
CA ILE A 29 -4.01 -8.94 -3.03
C ILE A 29 -4.20 -8.40 -4.46
N ASN A 30 -4.09 -7.07 -4.64
CA ASN A 30 -4.40 -6.42 -5.92
C ASN A 30 -3.39 -6.76 -7.01
N LEU A 31 -2.11 -6.91 -6.67
CA LEU A 31 -1.09 -7.38 -7.62
C LEU A 31 -1.34 -8.82 -8.11
N ARG A 32 -2.12 -9.59 -7.37
CA ARG A 32 -2.55 -10.95 -7.74
C ARG A 32 -3.97 -10.98 -8.31
N ALA A 33 -4.43 -9.87 -8.88
CA ALA A 33 -5.78 -9.72 -9.43
C ALA A 33 -6.89 -10.13 -8.44
N GLY A 34 -6.71 -9.80 -7.16
CA GLY A 34 -7.67 -10.15 -6.10
C GLY A 34 -7.44 -11.51 -5.45
N SER A 35 -6.51 -12.33 -5.96
CA SER A 35 -6.23 -13.64 -5.39
C SER A 35 -5.37 -13.56 -4.12
N PRO A 36 -5.66 -14.34 -3.08
CA PRO A 36 -4.85 -14.35 -1.86
C PRO A 36 -3.48 -15.01 -2.09
N PRO A 37 -2.49 -14.74 -1.22
CA PRO A 37 -1.22 -15.45 -1.25
C PRO A 37 -1.41 -16.98 -1.19
N PRO A 38 -0.43 -17.76 -1.69
CA PRO A 38 -0.41 -19.21 -1.49
C PRO A 38 -0.51 -19.58 0.00
N ALA A 39 -1.09 -20.75 0.28
CA ALA A 39 -1.10 -21.29 1.63
C ALA A 39 0.32 -21.70 2.06
N ALA A 40 0.63 -21.51 3.34
CA ALA A 40 1.81 -22.08 3.98
C ALA A 40 1.62 -23.59 4.19
N ALA A 41 2.68 -24.26 4.66
CA ALA A 41 2.68 -25.71 4.89
C ALA A 41 1.56 -26.19 5.86
N ASN A 42 1.07 -25.32 6.73
CA ASN A 42 -0.05 -25.60 7.64
C ASN A 42 -1.43 -25.38 7.00
N GLY A 43 -1.50 -25.18 5.68
CA GLY A 43 -2.75 -24.95 4.94
C GLY A 43 -3.35 -23.54 5.10
N ARG A 44 -2.75 -22.66 5.92
CA ARG A 44 -3.27 -21.30 6.17
C ARG A 44 -2.57 -20.28 5.28
N ARG A 45 -3.27 -19.23 4.90
CA ARG A 45 -2.74 -18.10 4.12
C ARG A 45 -2.42 -16.94 5.06
N TYR A 46 -1.33 -16.24 4.78
CA TYR A 46 -0.85 -15.14 5.60
C TYR A 46 -0.52 -13.93 4.73
N LEU A 47 -0.95 -12.75 5.19
CA LEU A 47 -0.44 -11.48 4.68
C LEU A 47 0.85 -11.15 5.42
N LYS A 48 1.86 -10.67 4.68
CA LYS A 48 3.14 -10.27 5.25
C LYS A 48 3.12 -8.77 5.52
N ILE A 49 3.30 -8.38 6.78
CA ILE A 49 3.41 -6.97 7.19
C ILE A 49 4.87 -6.73 7.59
N PRO A 50 5.57 -5.75 6.99
CA PRO A 50 6.91 -5.39 7.44
C PRO A 50 6.86 -4.88 8.87
N PHE A 51 7.86 -5.25 9.67
CA PHE A 51 7.88 -4.95 11.11
C PHE A 51 8.01 -3.44 11.39
N ASP A 52 8.83 -2.73 10.61
CA ASP A 52 9.07 -1.28 10.74
C ASP A 52 8.33 -0.49 9.64
N ALA A 53 7.11 -0.87 9.35
CA ALA A 53 6.30 -0.30 8.27
C ALA A 53 5.73 1.11 8.55
N ASN A 54 6.16 1.76 9.63
CA ASN A 54 5.62 3.04 10.07
C ASN A 54 6.73 3.99 10.53
#